data_AF-A0A2F0AQ34-F1
#
_entry.id   AF-A0A2F0AQ34-F1
#
_cell.length_a   1.000
_cell.length_b   1.000
_cell.length_c   1.000
_cell.angle_alpha   90.00
_cell.angle_beta   90.00
_cell.angle_gamma   90.00
#
_symmetry.space_group_name_H-M   'P 1'
#
loop_
_entity.id
_entity.type
_entity.pdbx_description
1 polymer ?
#
loop_
_entity_poly.entity_id
_entity_poly.type
_entity_poly.pdbx_seq_one_letter_code
_entity_poly.pdbx_strand_id
1 'polypeptide(L)'
;MRRHIMAASIRLLVSLTAAVLFPLVVSAQDAPFECDNNFGDCGTPNMSGGGGGGGGAVLINNTDLGDTYQRADDFDDDGIEDNSDNCPRIRNPEQFDRDGDGIGDGCDNCVNTRNEDQFNLDEDAKGDACDADIDNDNIENELDNCMLVPNQAGDDGQADLDGDGVGDACDDDIDGDLKTNLEDPCPYNATLEAPSEDERSICFPDVDGDGVSEVDPLSKDNCPTIANEDQLDTDGDGLGDKCDSDRDGDGIANKFDNCSLMVNPAQIDADRDGQGDDCDASFCYAVYGDVENCLDPDATLTAYSPSLMANTGDEVPLRLFINRTNREFRYTWAIVSSPDGSKARIAAPQGSVEQSSPFEYHYLADRPTVIPDMAGEYTIMVEVVTAFEDANTTEVETVAQYRMRLKASGEPQSSDANAGGCSASSASGNGLTALFMVALFGGLGLVRIRRRR
;
A
#
# COMPACT_ATOMS: atom_id res chain seq x y z
N MET A 1 53.47 -15.53 44.26
CA MET A 1 53.12 -15.27 45.67
C MET A 1 51.59 -15.27 45.76
N ARG A 2 50.92 -16.42 45.96
CA ARG A 2 50.38 -16.94 47.24
C ARG A 2 49.70 -15.90 48.16
N ARG A 3 48.42 -16.19 48.49
CA ARG A 3 47.57 -15.82 49.66
C ARG A 3 46.52 -14.72 49.39
N HIS A 4 45.26 -14.77 49.81
CA HIS A 4 44.50 -15.70 50.69
C HIS A 4 42.98 -15.63 50.39
N ILE A 5 42.31 -16.76 50.64
CA ILE A 5 40.87 -16.99 50.78
C ILE A 5 40.32 -16.30 52.05
N MET A 6 39.08 -15.78 52.02
CA MET A 6 38.10 -15.97 53.10
C MET A 6 36.66 -15.66 52.65
N ALA A 7 35.80 -16.67 52.82
CA ALA A 7 34.35 -16.58 52.76
C ALA A 7 33.79 -16.12 54.12
N ALA A 8 32.65 -15.42 54.11
CA ALA A 8 31.74 -15.36 55.26
C ALA A 8 30.31 -15.04 54.80
N SER A 9 29.43 -16.02 54.96
CA SER A 9 27.98 -15.94 54.91
C SER A 9 27.41 -14.93 55.91
N ILE A 10 26.17 -14.42 55.70
CA ILE A 10 25.07 -14.45 56.68
C ILE A 10 23.82 -13.66 56.22
N ARG A 11 22.70 -14.39 56.22
CA ARG A 11 21.29 -14.05 56.52
C ARG A 11 20.43 -13.26 55.53
N LEU A 12 19.72 -14.08 54.75
CA LEU A 12 18.32 -13.94 54.34
C LEU A 12 17.45 -13.24 55.40
N LEU A 13 16.89 -12.09 55.05
CA LEU A 13 15.81 -11.41 55.77
C LEU A 13 14.61 -11.39 54.82
N VAL A 14 13.68 -12.31 55.07
CA VAL A 14 12.38 -12.38 54.41
C VAL A 14 11.56 -11.20 54.92
N SER A 15 11.39 -10.17 54.08
CA SER A 15 10.42 -9.10 54.31
C SER A 15 9.07 -9.56 53.77
N LEU A 16 8.16 -9.82 54.70
CA LEU A 16 6.77 -10.20 54.44
C LEU A 16 5.97 -8.94 54.10
N THR A 17 5.88 -8.57 52.83
CA THR A 17 4.92 -7.56 52.37
C THR A 17 3.56 -8.21 52.16
N ALA A 18 2.65 -7.96 53.11
CA ALA A 18 1.24 -8.31 52.99
C ALA A 18 0.59 -7.38 51.96
N ALA A 19 0.38 -7.90 50.74
CA ALA A 19 -0.49 -7.27 49.76
C ALA A 19 -1.95 -7.41 50.23
N VAL A 20 -2.50 -6.32 50.76
CA VAL A 20 -3.94 -6.19 51.03
C VAL A 20 -4.63 -6.02 49.67
N LEU A 21 -5.17 -7.11 49.15
CA LEU A 21 -6.11 -7.11 48.02
C LEU A 21 -7.41 -6.45 48.48
N PHE A 22 -7.64 -5.21 48.06
CA PHE A 22 -8.98 -4.62 48.05
C PHE A 22 -9.75 -5.21 46.86
N PRO A 23 -10.94 -5.81 47.06
CA PRO A 23 -11.84 -6.05 45.95
C PRO A 23 -12.38 -4.70 45.49
N LEU A 24 -12.03 -4.29 44.27
CA LEU A 24 -12.78 -3.26 43.57
C LEU A 24 -14.18 -3.85 43.29
N VAL A 25 -15.13 -3.47 44.14
CA VAL A 25 -16.55 -3.61 43.84
C VAL A 25 -16.84 -2.61 42.73
N VAL A 26 -17.01 -3.09 41.50
CA VAL A 26 -17.66 -2.31 40.44
C VAL A 26 -19.12 -2.19 40.86
N SER A 27 -19.44 -1.10 41.55
CA SER A 27 -20.80 -0.60 41.63
C SER A 27 -21.10 0.12 40.31
N ALA A 28 -21.87 -0.54 39.46
CA ALA A 28 -22.58 0.14 38.39
C ALA A 28 -23.41 1.26 39.02
N GLN A 29 -23.14 2.50 38.63
CA GLN A 29 -24.07 3.60 38.91
C GLN A 29 -25.18 3.48 37.89
N ASP A 30 -26.38 3.13 38.37
CA ASP A 30 -27.62 3.40 37.67
C ASP A 30 -27.69 4.92 37.42
N ALA A 31 -27.45 5.33 36.17
CA ALA A 31 -27.89 6.64 35.72
C ALA A 31 -29.43 6.60 35.62
N PRO A 32 -30.15 7.57 36.21
CA PRO A 32 -31.60 7.54 36.22
C PRO A 32 -32.15 7.75 34.81
N PHE A 33 -33.08 6.87 34.42
CA PHE A 33 -34.03 7.14 33.36
C PHE A 33 -34.70 8.49 33.59
N GLU A 34 -34.56 9.42 32.65
CA GLU A 34 -35.53 10.51 32.49
C GLU A 34 -35.73 10.81 30.99
N CYS A 35 -36.42 9.88 30.32
CA CYS A 35 -37.19 10.19 29.12
C CYS A 35 -38.67 10.01 29.50
N ASP A 36 -39.29 11.06 30.04
CA ASP A 36 -40.74 11.16 30.17
C ASP A 36 -41.32 11.45 28.77
N ASN A 37 -42.20 10.56 28.36
CA ASN A 37 -42.77 10.44 27.03
C ASN A 37 -43.98 11.37 26.86
N ASN A 38 -43.73 12.67 26.78
CA ASN A 38 -44.71 13.62 26.28
C ASN A 38 -44.04 14.72 25.42
N PHE A 39 -44.16 14.56 24.09
CA PHE A 39 -43.49 15.26 22.99
C PHE A 39 -42.10 14.69 22.64
N GLY A 40 -42.08 13.87 21.57
CA GLY A 40 -40.89 13.17 21.11
C GLY A 40 -39.87 14.10 20.46
N ASP A 41 -38.61 13.85 20.79
CA ASP A 41 -37.49 13.73 19.84
C ASP A 41 -36.29 13.12 20.60
N CYS A 42 -35.92 11.89 20.25
CA CYS A 42 -34.66 11.27 20.66
C CYS A 42 -33.92 10.76 19.42
N GLY A 43 -32.71 11.29 19.18
CA GLY A 43 -31.79 10.80 18.16
C GLY A 43 -31.02 11.91 17.45
N THR A 44 -29.78 12.16 17.87
CA THR A 44 -28.74 12.67 16.95
C THR A 44 -28.12 11.47 16.24
N PRO A 45 -28.11 11.41 14.89
CA PRO A 45 -27.40 10.35 14.20
C PRO A 45 -25.88 10.62 14.22
N ASN A 46 -25.14 9.52 14.34
CA ASN A 46 -23.71 9.42 14.10
C ASN A 46 -23.46 9.50 12.58
N MET A 47 -22.69 10.48 12.11
CA MET A 47 -22.06 10.54 10.78
C MET A 47 -20.60 10.95 11.08
N SER A 48 -19.53 10.18 10.92
CA SER A 48 -19.12 9.21 9.89
C SER A 48 -19.17 9.78 8.47
N GLY A 49 -18.10 10.47 8.09
CA GLY A 49 -17.79 10.88 6.72
C GLY A 49 -16.34 11.33 6.64
N GLY A 50 -15.43 10.40 6.35
CA GLY A 50 -14.10 10.72 5.85
C GLY A 50 -14.18 11.06 4.36
N GLY A 51 -13.32 11.98 3.93
CA GLY A 51 -13.17 12.40 2.54
C GLY A 51 -12.20 13.58 2.49
N GLY A 52 -10.94 13.29 2.22
CA GLY A 52 -9.92 14.31 1.98
C GLY A 52 -10.09 14.98 0.62
N GLY A 53 -9.47 16.16 0.49
CA GLY A 53 -9.22 16.82 -0.79
C GLY A 53 -9.97 18.13 -0.99
N GLY A 54 -9.40 19.23 -0.48
CA GLY A 54 -9.46 20.54 -1.13
C GLY A 54 -10.66 21.44 -0.83
N GLY A 55 -10.41 22.42 0.03
CA GLY A 55 -10.87 23.80 -0.20
C GLY A 55 -12.33 24.13 0.13
N GLY A 56 -12.53 24.69 1.32
CA GLY A 56 -13.67 25.53 1.66
C GLY A 56 -14.83 24.79 2.29
N ALA A 57 -14.90 24.85 3.63
CA ALA A 57 -16.08 24.46 4.38
C ALA A 57 -17.33 25.17 3.82
N VAL A 58 -18.21 24.43 3.16
CA VAL A 58 -19.60 24.85 2.94
C VAL A 58 -20.36 24.49 4.21
N LEU A 59 -20.39 25.44 5.15
CA LEU A 59 -21.40 25.47 6.19
C LEU A 59 -22.77 25.66 5.53
N ILE A 60 -23.63 24.64 5.58
CA ILE A 60 -25.06 24.83 5.34
C ILE A 60 -25.60 25.66 6.50
N ASN A 61 -25.78 26.95 6.23
CA ASN A 61 -26.32 27.88 7.20
C ASN A 61 -27.86 27.84 7.18
N ASN A 62 -28.46 27.36 8.27
CA ASN A 62 -29.82 27.76 8.66
C ASN A 62 -29.71 28.90 9.69
N THR A 63 -29.49 30.13 9.22
CA THR A 63 -29.65 31.32 10.07
C THR A 63 -31.11 31.77 10.08
N ASP A 64 -31.83 31.42 11.14
CA ASP A 64 -32.73 32.35 11.80
C ASP A 64 -31.92 33.06 12.89
N LEU A 65 -31.91 34.38 12.85
CA LEU A 65 -31.21 35.34 13.72
C LEU A 65 -29.76 35.64 13.32
N GLY A 66 -29.61 36.78 12.65
CA GLY A 66 -28.36 37.31 12.18
C GLY A 66 -27.43 37.80 13.30
N ASP A 67 -26.19 37.33 13.22
CA ASP A 67 -25.00 38.17 13.18
C ASP A 67 -24.04 37.54 12.16
N THR A 68 -23.96 38.13 10.97
CA THR A 68 -23.05 37.73 9.90
C THR A 68 -21.73 38.50 10.02
N TYR A 69 -20.74 37.93 10.70
CA TYR A 69 -19.30 38.28 10.65
C TYR A 69 -18.57 37.05 11.24
N GLN A 70 -17.63 36.34 10.62
CA GLN A 70 -16.96 36.39 9.33
C GLN A 70 -16.80 34.94 8.84
N ARG A 71 -16.54 34.77 7.54
CA ARG A 71 -15.82 33.59 7.07
C ARG A 71 -14.38 33.77 7.58
N ALA A 72 -14.15 33.42 8.83
CA ALA A 72 -12.80 33.24 9.32
C ALA A 72 -12.30 32.00 8.59
N ASP A 73 -11.36 32.21 7.67
CA ASP A 73 -10.59 31.10 7.15
C ASP A 73 -9.69 30.67 8.32
N ASP A 74 -9.89 29.44 8.79
CA ASP A 74 -9.16 28.73 9.86
C ASP A 74 -8.89 27.35 9.24
N PHE A 75 -7.72 27.20 8.65
CA PHE A 75 -7.43 26.07 7.76
C PHE A 75 -7.17 24.76 8.52
N ASP A 76 -6.66 24.83 9.75
CA ASP A 76 -6.27 23.67 10.55
C ASP A 76 -7.16 23.41 11.78
N ASP A 77 -8.26 24.17 11.90
CA ASP A 77 -9.28 24.04 12.94
C ASP A 77 -8.68 24.11 14.37
N ASP A 78 -7.74 25.04 14.57
CA ASP A 78 -7.11 25.29 15.87
C ASP A 78 -7.85 26.36 16.71
N GLY A 79 -8.72 27.13 16.06
CA GLY A 79 -9.54 28.18 16.67
C GLY A 79 -8.97 29.59 16.55
N ILE A 80 -7.89 29.79 15.79
CA ILE A 80 -7.29 31.07 15.41
C ILE A 80 -7.55 31.32 13.92
N GLU A 81 -7.84 32.56 13.52
CA GLU A 81 -8.08 32.87 12.10
C GLU A 81 -6.72 32.94 11.36
N ASP A 82 -6.62 32.42 10.12
CA ASP A 82 -5.38 32.32 9.32
C ASP A 82 -4.55 33.63 9.27
N ASN A 83 -5.21 34.80 9.27
CA ASN A 83 -4.52 36.10 9.22
C ASN A 83 -3.91 36.55 10.57
N SER A 84 -4.29 35.90 11.65
CA SER A 84 -3.81 36.11 13.02
C SER A 84 -3.09 34.89 13.57
N ASP A 85 -3.00 33.82 12.79
CA ASP A 85 -2.36 32.56 13.12
C ASP A 85 -0.90 32.58 12.65
N ASN A 86 0.03 32.29 13.57
CA ASN A 86 1.46 32.17 13.26
C ASN A 86 1.84 30.79 12.69
N CYS A 87 0.92 29.82 12.63
CA CYS A 87 1.06 28.57 11.88
C CYS A 87 -0.26 28.17 11.18
N PRO A 88 -0.68 28.87 10.10
CA PRO A 88 -1.98 28.67 9.43
C PRO A 88 -2.29 27.29 8.85
N ARG A 89 -1.42 26.29 9.01
CA ARG A 89 -1.60 24.92 8.50
C ARG A 89 -1.24 23.86 9.54
N ILE A 90 -0.73 24.25 10.69
CA ILE A 90 -0.31 23.33 11.75
C ILE A 90 -0.94 23.79 13.06
N ARG A 91 -1.94 23.03 13.48
CA ARG A 91 -2.78 23.30 14.65
C ARG A 91 -1.94 23.65 15.89
N ASN A 92 -1.91 24.92 16.29
CA ASN A 92 -1.14 25.42 17.43
C ASN A 92 -1.91 26.49 18.24
N PRO A 93 -3.01 26.13 18.95
CA PRO A 93 -3.89 27.09 19.62
C PRO A 93 -3.20 27.98 20.66
N GLU A 94 -2.04 27.55 21.17
CA GLU A 94 -1.19 28.27 22.09
C GLU A 94 -0.38 29.42 21.48
N GLN A 95 -0.20 29.43 20.15
CA GLN A 95 0.49 30.48 19.39
C GLN A 95 1.87 30.84 19.98
N PHE A 96 2.64 29.83 20.42
CA PHE A 96 4.01 30.06 20.86
C PHE A 96 4.87 30.48 19.68
N ASP A 97 5.70 31.48 19.89
CA ASP A 97 6.68 32.03 18.95
C ASP A 97 7.84 32.52 19.81
N ARG A 98 8.86 31.68 19.95
CA ARG A 98 9.90 31.85 20.95
C ARG A 98 10.92 32.91 20.58
N ASP A 99 11.28 33.00 19.31
CA ASP A 99 12.27 33.96 18.85
C ASP A 99 11.64 35.26 18.32
N GLY A 100 10.34 35.26 18.04
CA GLY A 100 9.53 36.43 17.72
C GLY A 100 9.67 36.88 16.28
N ASP A 101 9.90 35.97 15.33
CA ASP A 101 9.90 36.27 13.90
C ASP A 101 8.49 36.27 13.26
N GLY A 102 7.49 35.73 13.96
CA GLY A 102 6.10 35.67 13.49
C GLY A 102 5.71 34.34 12.87
N ILE A 103 6.61 33.35 12.87
CA ILE A 103 6.31 31.94 12.61
C ILE A 103 6.21 31.22 13.97
N GLY A 104 5.19 30.39 14.16
CA GLY A 104 4.98 29.73 15.46
C GLY A 104 5.89 28.52 15.69
N ASP A 105 6.24 28.24 16.96
CA ASP A 105 7.06 27.09 17.39
C ASP A 105 6.59 25.73 16.81
N GLY A 106 5.31 25.62 16.43
CA GLY A 106 4.71 24.40 15.86
C GLY A 106 5.00 24.17 14.38
N CYS A 107 5.37 25.21 13.65
CA CYS A 107 5.68 25.19 12.22
C CYS A 107 7.03 25.83 11.86
N ASP A 108 7.74 26.37 12.85
CA ASP A 108 9.03 27.00 12.69
C ASP A 108 10.16 25.95 12.60
N ASN A 109 10.85 25.91 11.45
CA ASN A 109 11.99 25.04 11.20
C ASN A 109 13.27 25.47 11.96
N CYS A 110 13.25 26.63 12.61
CA CYS A 110 14.33 27.16 13.44
C CYS A 110 13.83 27.86 14.71
N VAL A 111 13.07 27.15 15.55
CA VAL A 111 12.42 27.55 16.82
C VAL A 111 13.19 28.49 17.80
N ASN A 112 14.50 28.69 17.65
CA ASN A 112 15.27 29.63 18.49
C ASN A 112 16.05 30.70 17.70
N THR A 113 15.89 30.76 16.37
CA THR A 113 16.62 31.62 15.45
C THR A 113 15.66 32.21 14.43
N ARG A 114 15.35 33.50 14.58
CA ARG A 114 14.45 34.24 13.68
C ARG A 114 14.77 34.03 12.20
N ASN A 115 13.81 33.50 11.43
CA ASN A 115 13.88 33.27 9.99
C ASN A 115 12.46 33.26 9.36
N GLU A 116 11.91 34.45 9.12
CA GLU A 116 10.57 34.64 8.52
C GLU A 116 10.37 33.95 7.15
N ASP A 117 11.46 33.67 6.43
CA ASP A 117 11.45 33.03 5.12
C ASP A 117 11.39 31.50 5.18
N GLN A 118 11.73 30.90 6.33
CA GLN A 118 11.68 29.45 6.58
C GLN A 118 12.39 28.64 5.49
N PHE A 119 13.48 29.18 4.92
CA PHE A 119 14.29 28.44 3.96
C PHE A 119 14.89 27.19 4.60
N ASN A 120 14.92 26.12 3.81
CA ASN A 120 15.44 24.81 4.15
C ASN A 120 15.88 24.17 2.83
N LEU A 121 17.15 24.29 2.49
CA LEU A 121 17.70 23.91 1.19
C LEU A 121 17.65 22.41 0.93
N ASP A 122 17.90 21.60 1.95
CA ASP A 122 17.99 20.14 1.86
C ASP A 122 16.73 19.40 2.37
N GLU A 123 15.71 20.18 2.76
CA GLU A 123 14.42 19.71 3.29
C GLU A 123 14.54 18.82 4.54
N ASP A 124 15.58 19.01 5.36
CA ASP A 124 15.74 18.26 6.59
C ASP A 124 14.90 18.83 7.75
N ALA A 125 15.14 18.39 8.99
CA ALA A 125 14.37 18.84 10.14
C ALA A 125 14.65 20.28 10.61
N LYS A 126 15.66 20.97 10.06
CA LYS A 126 16.09 22.30 10.44
C LYS A 126 16.07 23.22 9.22
N GLY A 127 15.85 24.52 9.46
CA GLY A 127 16.03 25.53 8.41
C GLY A 127 17.47 26.01 8.29
N ASP A 128 17.78 26.64 7.16
CA ASP A 128 19.12 27.16 6.82
C ASP A 128 19.67 28.09 7.91
N ALA A 129 18.80 28.84 8.58
CA ALA A 129 19.18 29.83 9.59
C ALA A 129 19.77 29.19 10.86
N CYS A 130 19.44 27.93 11.14
CA CYS A 130 19.89 27.20 12.32
C CYS A 130 20.59 25.88 12.00
N ASP A 131 20.81 25.58 10.72
CA ASP A 131 21.64 24.46 10.32
C ASP A 131 23.13 24.81 10.27
N ALA A 132 23.95 23.85 10.67
CA ALA A 132 25.40 23.93 10.61
C ALA A 132 25.95 23.32 9.31
N ASP A 133 25.10 22.68 8.52
CA ASP A 133 25.37 21.97 7.27
C ASP A 133 24.10 22.12 6.42
N ILE A 134 24.04 23.18 5.61
CA ILE A 134 22.79 23.66 4.95
C ILE A 134 22.41 22.79 3.74
N ASP A 135 23.36 22.06 3.17
CA ASP A 135 23.13 21.20 2.01
C ASP A 135 23.24 19.69 2.35
N ASN A 136 23.41 19.36 3.63
CA ASN A 136 23.44 18.02 4.20
C ASN A 136 24.48 17.07 3.58
N ASP A 137 25.60 17.63 3.13
CA ASP A 137 26.68 16.84 2.57
C ASP A 137 27.65 16.31 3.66
N ASN A 138 27.37 16.53 4.94
CA ASN A 138 28.20 16.21 6.11
C ASN A 138 29.50 17.02 6.22
N ILE A 139 29.53 18.22 5.65
CA ILE A 139 30.61 19.18 5.81
C ILE A 139 30.03 20.44 6.44
N GLU A 140 30.57 20.84 7.59
CA GLU A 140 30.05 22.03 8.27
C GLU A 140 30.24 23.28 7.39
N ASN A 141 29.25 24.18 7.33
CA ASN A 141 29.24 25.40 6.51
C ASN A 141 30.54 26.22 6.54
N GLU A 142 31.26 26.24 7.68
CA GLU A 142 32.52 26.99 7.83
C GLU A 142 33.74 26.30 7.19
N LEU A 143 33.62 25.01 6.91
CA LEU A 143 34.65 24.16 6.30
C LEU A 143 34.34 23.82 4.85
N ASP A 144 33.13 24.16 4.39
CA ASP A 144 32.59 23.81 3.09
C ASP A 144 32.92 24.89 2.04
N ASN A 145 33.64 24.50 0.98
CA ASN A 145 33.93 25.35 -0.18
C ASN A 145 32.75 25.52 -1.15
N CYS A 146 31.63 24.83 -0.92
CA CYS A 146 30.37 24.89 -1.65
C CYS A 146 29.12 24.80 -0.76
N MET A 147 29.03 25.61 0.31
CA MET A 147 27.93 25.69 1.31
C MET A 147 26.45 25.53 0.86
N LEU A 148 26.12 25.66 -0.43
CA LEU A 148 24.76 25.54 -0.97
C LEU A 148 24.63 24.42 -2.01
N VAL A 149 25.67 23.64 -2.24
CA VAL A 149 25.74 22.61 -3.29
C VAL A 149 26.49 21.42 -2.71
N PRO A 150 25.78 20.30 -2.45
CA PRO A 150 26.39 19.13 -1.83
C PRO A 150 27.58 18.64 -2.64
N ASN A 151 28.77 18.56 -2.03
CA ASN A 151 29.99 18.19 -2.74
C ASN A 151 30.90 17.22 -1.96
N GLN A 152 30.40 16.53 -0.93
CA GLN A 152 31.12 15.44 -0.26
C GLN A 152 31.21 14.16 -1.12
N ALA A 153 30.24 13.90 -2.00
CA ALA A 153 30.05 12.59 -2.61
C ALA A 153 31.08 12.28 -3.72
N GLY A 154 32.10 11.47 -3.39
CA GLY A 154 33.06 10.96 -4.37
C GLY A 154 34.48 10.77 -3.82
N ASP A 155 35.41 10.47 -4.72
CA ASP A 155 36.87 10.47 -4.44
C ASP A 155 37.46 11.91 -4.41
N ASP A 156 36.63 12.90 -4.74
CA ASP A 156 36.90 14.31 -5.01
C ASP A 156 36.05 15.25 -4.13
N GLY A 157 35.56 14.77 -2.98
CA GLY A 157 34.78 15.61 -2.09
C GLY A 157 35.55 16.86 -1.63
N GLN A 158 34.94 18.05 -1.73
CA GLN A 158 35.59 19.36 -1.56
C GLN A 158 36.75 19.61 -2.55
N ALA A 159 36.67 19.09 -3.77
CA ALA A 159 37.61 19.45 -4.82
C ALA A 159 37.58 20.95 -5.09
N ASP A 160 38.74 21.48 -5.45
CA ASP A 160 39.04 22.89 -5.70
C ASP A 160 40.28 22.89 -6.62
N LEU A 161 40.02 22.75 -7.92
CA LEU A 161 41.02 22.46 -8.95
C LEU A 161 41.99 23.64 -9.14
N ASP A 162 41.50 24.87 -9.09
CA ASP A 162 42.32 26.08 -9.27
C ASP A 162 42.86 26.66 -7.95
N GLY A 163 42.28 26.26 -6.81
CA GLY A 163 42.70 26.63 -5.46
C GLY A 163 42.25 28.03 -5.03
N ASP A 164 41.16 28.58 -5.61
CA ASP A 164 40.64 29.90 -5.27
C ASP A 164 39.75 29.91 -4.00
N GLY A 165 39.36 28.72 -3.54
CA GLY A 165 38.54 28.49 -2.35
C GLY A 165 37.04 28.34 -2.62
N VAL A 166 36.60 28.36 -3.87
CA VAL A 166 35.29 27.90 -4.33
C VAL A 166 35.46 26.46 -4.82
N GLY A 167 34.57 25.55 -4.41
CA GLY A 167 34.70 24.15 -4.82
C GLY A 167 34.22 23.90 -6.25
N ASP A 168 34.76 22.86 -6.89
CA ASP A 168 34.45 22.50 -8.29
C ASP A 168 32.95 22.32 -8.56
N ALA A 169 32.18 21.92 -7.54
CA ALA A 169 30.72 21.72 -7.64
C ALA A 169 29.91 23.02 -7.79
N CYS A 170 30.46 24.15 -7.32
CA CYS A 170 29.80 25.45 -7.29
C CYS A 170 30.64 26.57 -7.93
N ASP A 171 31.76 26.22 -8.55
CA ASP A 171 32.60 27.12 -9.31
C ASP A 171 32.19 27.17 -10.79
N ASP A 172 32.01 28.38 -11.30
CA ASP A 172 31.64 28.63 -12.69
C ASP A 172 32.85 28.51 -13.65
N ASP A 173 34.09 28.53 -13.14
CA ASP A 173 35.38 28.52 -13.88
C ASP A 173 36.39 27.61 -13.16
N ILE A 174 36.12 26.31 -13.12
CA ILE A 174 36.81 25.33 -12.24
C ILE A 174 38.33 25.26 -12.42
N ASP A 175 38.89 25.67 -13.57
CA ASP A 175 40.34 25.70 -13.79
C ASP A 175 40.98 27.09 -13.70
N GLY A 176 40.17 28.13 -13.48
CA GLY A 176 40.62 29.51 -13.27
C GLY A 176 41.22 30.17 -14.50
N ASP A 177 40.85 29.74 -15.71
CA ASP A 177 41.39 30.25 -16.98
C ASP A 177 40.65 31.47 -17.55
N LEU A 178 39.61 31.93 -16.85
CA LEU A 178 38.71 33.03 -17.19
C LEU A 178 37.69 32.68 -18.28
N LYS A 179 37.43 31.40 -18.53
CA LYS A 179 36.32 30.91 -19.34
C LYS A 179 35.45 30.01 -18.49
N THR A 180 34.17 30.36 -18.40
CA THR A 180 33.22 29.55 -17.63
C THR A 180 33.17 28.12 -18.17
N ASN A 181 32.87 27.14 -17.32
CA ASN A 181 32.76 25.72 -17.67
C ASN A 181 31.93 25.45 -18.94
N LEU A 182 30.87 26.23 -19.16
CA LEU A 182 29.99 26.13 -20.33
C LEU A 182 30.61 26.67 -21.64
N GLU A 183 31.49 27.67 -21.53
CA GLU A 183 32.15 28.31 -22.67
C GLU A 183 33.55 27.72 -22.94
N ASP A 184 34.13 27.02 -21.97
CA ASP A 184 35.48 26.53 -22.05
C ASP A 184 35.58 25.17 -22.79
N PRO A 185 36.43 25.06 -23.83
CA PRO A 185 36.66 23.78 -24.50
C PRO A 185 37.36 22.72 -23.65
N CYS A 186 37.98 23.08 -22.51
CA CYS A 186 38.67 22.15 -21.64
C CYS A 186 38.58 22.49 -20.15
N PRO A 187 37.39 22.37 -19.53
CA PRO A 187 37.13 22.92 -18.20
C PRO A 187 38.07 22.41 -17.09
N TYR A 188 38.68 21.22 -17.26
CA TYR A 188 39.61 20.63 -16.30
C TYR A 188 41.09 20.98 -16.55
N ASN A 189 41.40 21.90 -17.48
CA ASN A 189 42.77 22.24 -17.82
C ASN A 189 42.95 23.65 -18.41
N ALA A 190 43.37 24.57 -17.54
CA ALA A 190 43.58 25.98 -17.85
C ALA A 190 44.63 26.29 -18.93
N THR A 191 45.35 25.28 -19.42
CA THR A 191 46.38 25.45 -20.46
C THR A 191 45.94 24.98 -21.84
N LEU A 192 44.77 24.33 -21.94
CA LEU A 192 44.29 23.68 -23.16
C LEU A 192 43.10 24.43 -23.78
N GLU A 193 43.35 25.59 -24.39
CA GLU A 193 42.32 26.39 -25.07
C GLU A 193 41.68 25.73 -26.32
N ALA A 194 42.31 24.68 -26.87
CA ALA A 194 41.85 24.00 -28.10
C ALA A 194 42.32 22.53 -28.15
N PRO A 195 41.71 21.65 -27.33
CA PRO A 195 42.15 20.26 -27.21
C PRO A 195 41.99 19.49 -28.51
N SER A 196 42.99 18.67 -28.85
CA SER A 196 42.89 17.68 -29.91
C SER A 196 41.96 16.52 -29.52
N GLU A 197 41.63 15.65 -30.48
CA GLU A 197 40.78 14.48 -30.23
C GLU A 197 41.35 13.56 -29.13
N ASP A 198 42.68 13.41 -29.10
CA ASP A 198 43.39 12.61 -28.09
C ASP A 198 43.45 13.29 -26.70
N GLU A 199 43.26 14.61 -26.63
CA GLU A 199 43.29 15.40 -25.38
C GLU A 199 41.89 15.58 -24.78
N ARG A 200 40.83 15.22 -25.51
CA ARG A 200 39.44 15.39 -25.06
C ARG A 200 39.15 14.68 -23.74
N SER A 201 39.75 13.52 -23.48
CA SER A 201 39.57 12.78 -22.23
C SER A 201 40.24 13.44 -21.01
N ILE A 202 41.12 14.42 -21.22
CA ILE A 202 41.69 15.26 -20.15
C ILE A 202 40.67 16.32 -19.74
N CYS A 203 39.92 16.83 -20.72
CA CYS A 203 38.94 17.91 -20.58
C CYS A 203 37.59 17.42 -20.05
N PHE A 204 37.20 16.22 -20.49
CA PHE A 204 35.92 15.58 -20.17
C PHE A 204 36.22 14.13 -19.75
N PRO A 205 36.58 13.91 -18.48
CA PRO A 205 36.74 12.57 -17.95
C PRO A 205 35.45 11.76 -18.09
N ASP A 206 35.60 10.51 -18.53
CA ASP A 206 34.54 9.49 -18.65
C ASP A 206 35.08 8.29 -17.87
N VAL A 207 34.58 8.13 -16.64
CA VAL A 207 35.18 7.23 -15.64
C VAL A 207 34.88 5.76 -15.98
N ASP A 208 33.68 5.48 -16.47
CA ASP A 208 33.24 4.12 -16.75
C ASP A 208 33.27 3.73 -18.24
N GLY A 209 33.55 4.69 -19.12
CA GLY A 209 33.80 4.50 -20.54
C GLY A 209 32.54 4.32 -21.37
N ASP A 210 31.40 4.84 -20.94
CA ASP A 210 30.12 4.71 -21.66
C ASP A 210 29.88 5.77 -22.73
N GLY A 211 30.75 6.77 -22.81
CA GLY A 211 30.70 7.87 -23.77
C GLY A 211 29.98 9.13 -23.27
N VAL A 212 29.50 9.13 -22.02
CA VAL A 212 28.98 10.28 -21.29
C VAL A 212 30.07 10.72 -20.29
N SER A 213 30.16 12.03 -20.02
CA SER A 213 31.20 12.57 -19.15
C SER A 213 30.58 13.07 -17.85
N GLU A 214 31.30 12.88 -16.76
CA GLU A 214 30.92 13.33 -15.41
C GLU A 214 30.74 14.85 -15.29
N VAL A 215 31.33 15.58 -16.23
CA VAL A 215 31.56 17.02 -16.12
C VAL A 215 31.08 17.81 -17.33
N ASP A 216 30.49 17.15 -18.33
CA ASP A 216 29.90 17.87 -19.46
C ASP A 216 28.65 18.63 -18.96
N PRO A 217 28.63 19.98 -18.95
CA PRO A 217 27.50 20.75 -18.45
C PRO A 217 26.20 20.54 -19.24
N LEU A 218 26.29 19.97 -20.44
CA LEU A 218 25.14 19.68 -21.31
C LEU A 218 24.71 18.21 -21.23
N SER A 219 25.54 17.33 -20.69
CA SER A 219 25.34 15.87 -20.71
C SER A 219 26.13 15.19 -19.59
N LYS A 220 25.85 15.60 -18.34
CA LYS A 220 26.46 15.02 -17.14
C LYS A 220 25.99 13.57 -16.96
N ASP A 221 26.93 12.67 -16.69
CA ASP A 221 26.64 11.27 -16.40
C ASP A 221 25.86 11.11 -15.07
N ASN A 222 24.69 10.50 -15.14
CA ASN A 222 23.84 10.21 -13.98
C ASN A 222 24.15 8.87 -13.29
N CYS A 223 25.11 8.09 -13.82
CA CYS A 223 25.71 6.95 -13.12
C CYS A 223 27.25 6.89 -13.28
N PRO A 224 28.01 7.75 -12.58
CA PRO A 224 29.46 7.97 -12.74
C PRO A 224 30.42 6.76 -12.69
N THR A 225 29.90 5.60 -12.30
CA THR A 225 30.70 4.38 -12.11
C THR A 225 30.08 3.15 -12.77
N ILE A 226 28.92 3.31 -13.45
CA ILE A 226 28.14 2.21 -14.02
C ILE A 226 27.61 2.61 -15.41
N ALA A 227 28.39 2.22 -16.42
CA ALA A 227 28.13 2.55 -17.82
C ALA A 227 26.66 2.42 -18.23
N ASN A 228 26.04 3.54 -18.61
CA ASN A 228 24.66 3.74 -19.05
C ASN A 228 24.54 4.82 -20.13
N GLU A 229 25.09 4.53 -21.32
CA GLU A 229 25.03 5.39 -22.53
C GLU A 229 23.65 6.00 -22.85
N ASP A 230 22.55 5.37 -22.43
CA ASP A 230 21.18 5.86 -22.62
C ASP A 230 20.70 6.87 -21.57
N GLN A 231 21.42 7.02 -20.46
CA GLN A 231 21.17 7.96 -19.36
C GLN A 231 19.71 7.93 -18.89
N LEU A 232 19.12 6.73 -18.92
CA LEU A 232 17.72 6.54 -18.52
C LEU A 232 17.59 6.83 -17.03
N ASP A 233 16.62 7.66 -16.69
CA ASP A 233 16.27 8.11 -15.35
C ASP A 233 14.73 8.17 -15.30
N THR A 234 14.14 7.14 -14.69
CA THR A 234 12.70 6.86 -14.81
C THR A 234 11.85 7.77 -13.92
N ASP A 235 12.34 8.16 -12.74
CA ASP A 235 11.65 9.06 -11.81
C ASP A 235 12.14 10.51 -11.89
N GLY A 236 13.27 10.76 -12.54
CA GLY A 236 13.80 12.10 -12.78
C GLY A 236 14.49 12.70 -11.55
N ASP A 237 14.99 11.86 -10.64
CA ASP A 237 15.69 12.30 -9.42
C ASP A 237 17.17 12.66 -9.66
N GLY A 238 17.68 12.42 -10.88
CA GLY A 238 19.04 12.69 -11.29
C GLY A 238 20.01 11.53 -11.08
N LEU A 239 19.56 10.39 -10.55
CA LEU A 239 20.29 9.12 -10.52
C LEU A 239 19.81 8.23 -11.68
N GLY A 240 20.74 7.72 -12.47
CA GLY A 240 20.36 6.85 -13.58
C GLY A 240 19.85 5.49 -13.12
N ASP A 241 18.94 4.89 -13.89
CA ASP A 241 18.30 3.60 -13.63
C ASP A 241 19.28 2.46 -13.27
N LYS A 242 20.53 2.53 -13.75
CA LYS A 242 21.53 1.48 -13.52
C LYS A 242 22.19 1.54 -12.15
N CYS A 243 22.29 2.74 -11.57
CA CYS A 243 22.90 2.99 -10.28
C CYS A 243 21.87 3.34 -9.20
N ASP A 244 20.63 3.63 -9.60
CA ASP A 244 19.54 3.87 -8.69
C ASP A 244 18.92 2.57 -8.10
N SER A 245 18.59 2.65 -6.82
CA SER A 245 18.01 1.58 -6.02
C SER A 245 16.48 1.56 -6.00
N ASP A 246 15.82 2.62 -6.48
CA ASP A 246 14.37 2.82 -6.45
C ASP A 246 13.85 3.55 -7.71
N ARG A 247 13.84 2.86 -8.85
CA ARG A 247 13.83 3.50 -10.20
C ARG A 247 12.63 4.37 -10.51
N ASP A 248 11.50 4.12 -9.86
CA ASP A 248 10.29 4.90 -10.08
C ASP A 248 9.95 5.81 -8.90
N GLY A 249 10.81 5.89 -7.88
CA GLY A 249 10.66 6.80 -6.75
C GLY A 249 9.42 6.54 -5.90
N ASP A 250 8.92 5.29 -5.88
CA ASP A 250 7.69 4.93 -5.16
C ASP A 250 7.93 4.58 -3.68
N GLY A 251 9.19 4.51 -3.26
CA GLY A 251 9.65 4.20 -1.91
C GLY A 251 9.90 2.70 -1.67
N ILE A 252 9.71 1.85 -2.69
CA ILE A 252 9.92 0.40 -2.63
C ILE A 252 11.11 0.03 -3.51
N ALA A 253 12.26 -0.18 -2.87
CA ALA A 253 13.49 -0.56 -3.59
C ALA A 253 13.27 -1.67 -4.64
N ASN A 254 13.87 -1.47 -5.82
CA ASN A 254 13.81 -2.28 -7.05
C ASN A 254 13.74 -3.81 -6.88
N LYS A 255 14.38 -4.35 -5.83
CA LYS A 255 14.45 -5.79 -5.56
C LYS A 255 13.15 -6.36 -4.96
N PHE A 256 12.36 -5.51 -4.29
CA PHE A 256 11.12 -5.87 -3.62
C PHE A 256 9.89 -5.38 -4.35
N ASP A 257 10.09 -4.55 -5.37
CA ASP A 257 9.06 -3.96 -6.19
C ASP A 257 8.55 -4.92 -7.27
N ASN A 258 7.22 -5.11 -7.30
CA ASN A 258 6.54 -5.89 -8.33
C ASN A 258 6.25 -5.11 -9.62
N CYS A 259 6.53 -3.79 -9.65
CA CYS A 259 6.44 -2.89 -10.81
C CYS A 259 7.55 -1.82 -10.84
N SER A 260 8.82 -2.24 -10.81
CA SER A 260 10.06 -1.43 -10.74
C SER A 260 10.34 -0.31 -11.76
N LEU A 261 9.36 0.14 -12.53
CA LEU A 261 9.44 1.23 -13.53
C LEU A 261 8.12 2.02 -13.55
N MET A 262 7.25 1.82 -12.57
CA MET A 262 5.93 2.42 -12.50
C MET A 262 5.48 2.49 -11.04
N VAL A 263 5.46 3.72 -10.54
CA VAL A 263 5.00 4.10 -9.19
C VAL A 263 3.78 3.29 -8.75
N ASN A 264 3.97 2.38 -7.79
CA ASN A 264 2.90 1.62 -7.18
C ASN A 264 3.16 1.28 -5.69
N PRO A 265 3.19 2.28 -4.78
CA PRO A 265 3.60 2.07 -3.38
C PRO A 265 2.76 1.03 -2.60
N ALA A 266 1.55 0.72 -3.10
CA ALA A 266 0.66 -0.27 -2.51
C ALA A 266 1.02 -1.72 -2.86
N GLN A 267 1.87 -1.95 -3.87
CA GLN A 267 2.39 -3.25 -4.28
C GLN A 267 1.28 -4.31 -4.44
N ILE A 268 0.15 -3.87 -5.03
CA ILE A 268 -1.01 -4.74 -5.20
C ILE A 268 -0.67 -5.77 -6.29
N ASP A 269 -0.84 -7.04 -5.95
CA ASP A 269 -0.68 -8.21 -6.83
C ASP A 269 -1.84 -9.17 -6.50
N ALA A 270 -3.01 -8.91 -7.10
CA ALA A 270 -4.23 -9.59 -6.70
C ALA A 270 -4.29 -11.04 -7.17
N ASP A 271 -3.65 -11.37 -8.31
CA ASP A 271 -3.59 -12.73 -8.84
C ASP A 271 -2.37 -13.54 -8.40
N ARG A 272 -1.40 -12.88 -7.74
CA ARG A 272 -0.22 -13.45 -7.07
C ARG A 272 0.76 -14.11 -8.03
N ASP A 273 0.90 -13.55 -9.22
CA ASP A 273 1.85 -14.04 -10.20
C ASP A 273 3.27 -13.45 -10.01
N GLY A 274 3.38 -12.42 -9.15
CA GLY A 274 4.61 -11.72 -8.79
C GLY A 274 4.88 -10.46 -9.62
N GLN A 275 3.99 -10.10 -10.54
CA GLN A 275 3.96 -8.80 -11.22
C GLN A 275 2.82 -7.97 -10.61
N GLY A 276 3.05 -6.68 -10.39
CA GLY A 276 2.00 -5.83 -9.79
C GLY A 276 0.90 -5.48 -10.77
N ASP A 277 -0.31 -5.29 -10.26
CA ASP A 277 -1.51 -5.03 -11.05
C ASP A 277 -1.34 -3.81 -11.98
N ASP A 278 -0.60 -2.78 -11.55
CA ASP A 278 -0.39 -1.53 -12.32
C ASP A 278 0.46 -1.74 -13.59
N CYS A 279 1.41 -2.69 -13.55
CA CYS A 279 2.31 -2.99 -14.66
C CYS A 279 2.05 -4.37 -15.29
N ASP A 280 0.97 -5.06 -14.91
CA ASP A 280 0.64 -6.39 -15.42
C ASP A 280 -0.34 -6.32 -16.60
N ALA A 281 0.21 -6.41 -17.81
CA ALA A 281 -0.59 -6.51 -19.04
C ALA A 281 -1.29 -7.88 -19.23
N SER A 282 -1.06 -8.84 -18.33
CA SER A 282 -1.59 -10.21 -18.38
C SER A 282 -2.41 -10.58 -17.15
N PHE A 283 -2.86 -9.59 -16.37
CA PHE A 283 -3.59 -9.80 -15.13
C PHE A 283 -4.71 -10.83 -15.28
N CYS A 284 -4.64 -11.90 -14.48
CA CYS A 284 -5.63 -12.97 -14.54
C CYS A 284 -5.84 -13.67 -13.20
N TYR A 285 -6.87 -13.24 -12.47
CA TYR A 285 -7.18 -13.80 -11.15
C TYR A 285 -7.61 -15.28 -11.20
N ALA A 286 -6.75 -16.17 -10.72
CA ALA A 286 -7.00 -17.61 -10.71
C ALA A 286 -7.72 -18.07 -9.43
N VAL A 287 -8.99 -18.47 -9.57
CA VAL A 287 -9.79 -18.97 -8.45
C VAL A 287 -9.37 -20.41 -8.11
N TYR A 288 -8.89 -20.65 -6.88
CA TYR A 288 -8.39 -21.96 -6.42
C TYR A 288 -7.30 -22.61 -7.29
N GLY A 289 -6.51 -21.79 -7.99
CA GLY A 289 -5.44 -22.27 -8.88
C GLY A 289 -5.95 -22.82 -10.22
N ASP A 290 -7.21 -22.56 -10.59
CA ASP A 290 -7.77 -22.90 -11.90
C ASP A 290 -7.38 -21.84 -12.94
N VAL A 291 -6.14 -21.91 -13.41
CA VAL A 291 -5.55 -20.97 -14.37
C VAL A 291 -6.26 -21.02 -15.74
N GLU A 292 -6.96 -22.11 -16.07
CA GLU A 292 -7.70 -22.21 -17.34
C GLU A 292 -8.95 -21.32 -17.37
N ASN A 293 -9.49 -20.95 -16.20
CA ASN A 293 -10.69 -20.13 -16.05
C ASN A 293 -10.41 -18.85 -15.24
N CYS A 294 -9.21 -18.30 -15.38
CA CYS A 294 -8.83 -17.08 -14.69
C CYS A 294 -9.68 -15.87 -15.11
N LEU A 295 -9.82 -14.91 -14.21
CA LEU A 295 -10.73 -13.77 -14.33
C LEU A 295 -9.94 -12.51 -14.66
N ASP A 296 -9.84 -12.22 -15.95
CA ASP A 296 -9.23 -11.02 -16.53
C ASP A 296 -10.28 -9.88 -16.61
N PRO A 297 -10.09 -8.73 -15.92
CA PRO A 297 -10.97 -7.56 -15.97
C PRO A 297 -11.12 -6.92 -17.34
N ASP A 298 -10.13 -7.01 -18.21
CA ASP A 298 -10.15 -6.43 -19.56
C ASP A 298 -10.75 -7.38 -20.59
N ALA A 299 -10.86 -8.67 -20.25
CA ALA A 299 -11.57 -9.64 -21.07
C ALA A 299 -13.08 -9.39 -21.11
N THR A 300 -13.73 -10.02 -22.09
CA THR A 300 -15.20 -10.05 -22.18
C THR A 300 -15.82 -10.62 -20.90
N LEU A 301 -16.99 -10.12 -20.50
CA LEU A 301 -17.71 -10.58 -19.30
C LEU A 301 -17.71 -12.11 -19.19
N THR A 302 -17.16 -12.60 -18.08
CA THR A 302 -17.01 -14.02 -17.78
C THR A 302 -17.45 -14.28 -16.35
N ALA A 303 -18.21 -15.37 -16.17
CA ALA A 303 -18.54 -15.90 -14.86
C ALA A 303 -17.78 -17.21 -14.63
N TYR A 304 -17.52 -17.51 -13.36
CA TYR A 304 -16.86 -18.74 -12.95
C TYR A 304 -17.47 -19.24 -11.64
N SER A 305 -17.52 -20.56 -11.50
CA SER A 305 -17.84 -21.25 -10.26
C SER A 305 -16.98 -22.50 -10.14
N PRO A 306 -16.25 -22.69 -9.04
CA PRO A 306 -15.37 -23.85 -8.89
C PRO A 306 -16.15 -25.16 -8.93
N SER A 307 -15.48 -26.22 -9.41
CA SER A 307 -16.02 -27.57 -9.30
C SER A 307 -16.00 -28.04 -7.84
N LEU A 308 -17.02 -28.78 -7.43
CA LEU A 308 -17.25 -29.16 -6.03
C LEU A 308 -17.40 -30.68 -5.88
N MET A 309 -17.11 -31.16 -4.68
CA MET A 309 -17.39 -32.54 -4.25
C MET A 309 -18.26 -32.49 -3.00
N ALA A 310 -19.29 -33.34 -2.92
CA ALA A 310 -20.21 -33.39 -1.79
C ALA A 310 -20.76 -34.80 -1.58
N ASN A 311 -21.39 -35.06 -0.42
CA ASN A 311 -22.19 -36.26 -0.24
C ASN A 311 -23.64 -36.03 -0.63
N THR A 312 -24.35 -37.10 -0.94
CA THR A 312 -25.80 -37.04 -1.12
C THR A 312 -26.49 -36.57 0.17
N GLY A 313 -27.33 -35.55 0.05
CA GLY A 313 -28.02 -34.88 1.16
C GLY A 313 -27.29 -33.66 1.74
N ASP A 314 -26.04 -33.40 1.33
CA ASP A 314 -25.32 -32.22 1.80
C ASP A 314 -25.90 -30.94 1.17
N GLU A 315 -26.02 -29.87 1.96
CA GLU A 315 -26.32 -28.54 1.44
C GLU A 315 -25.06 -27.93 0.82
N VAL A 316 -25.04 -27.80 -0.51
CA VAL A 316 -23.90 -27.28 -1.25
C VAL A 316 -24.17 -25.83 -1.68
N PRO A 317 -23.61 -24.82 -0.97
CA PRO A 317 -23.73 -23.43 -1.37
C PRO A 317 -22.92 -23.17 -2.64
N LEU A 318 -23.57 -22.59 -3.65
CA LEU A 318 -22.94 -22.20 -4.90
C LEU A 318 -22.19 -20.87 -4.71
N ARG A 319 -21.05 -20.73 -5.39
CA ARG A 319 -20.20 -19.55 -5.31
C ARG A 319 -20.06 -18.96 -6.69
N LEU A 320 -20.22 -17.64 -6.78
CA LEU A 320 -20.19 -16.92 -8.03
C LEU A 320 -18.98 -16.00 -8.04
N PHE A 321 -18.14 -16.17 -9.06
CA PHE A 321 -17.07 -15.27 -9.38
C PHE A 321 -17.33 -14.67 -10.76
N ILE A 322 -17.05 -13.38 -10.92
CA ILE A 322 -17.23 -12.66 -12.20
C ILE A 322 -15.97 -11.82 -12.40
N ASN A 323 -15.48 -11.67 -13.63
CA ASN A 323 -14.30 -10.85 -13.95
C ASN A 323 -14.55 -9.33 -13.89
N ARG A 324 -15.42 -8.90 -12.99
CA ARG A 324 -15.76 -7.49 -12.71
C ARG A 324 -15.83 -7.37 -11.20
N THR A 325 -15.44 -6.23 -10.63
CA THR A 325 -15.54 -6.01 -9.19
C THR A 325 -16.62 -4.98 -8.86
N ASN A 326 -17.31 -5.18 -7.73
CA ASN A 326 -18.27 -4.24 -7.15
C ASN A 326 -19.33 -3.67 -8.13
N ARG A 327 -19.92 -4.54 -8.95
CA ARG A 327 -20.96 -4.18 -9.94
C ARG A 327 -22.21 -5.03 -9.79
N GLU A 328 -23.37 -4.46 -10.10
CA GLU A 328 -24.63 -5.21 -10.00
C GLU A 328 -24.81 -6.20 -11.16
N PHE A 329 -25.04 -7.46 -10.82
CA PHE A 329 -25.42 -8.51 -11.77
C PHE A 329 -26.65 -9.26 -11.31
N ARG A 330 -27.50 -9.65 -12.27
CA ARG A 330 -28.56 -10.63 -12.05
C ARG A 330 -28.03 -12.00 -12.39
N TYR A 331 -28.33 -13.00 -11.56
CA TYR A 331 -27.93 -14.38 -11.80
C TYR A 331 -29.13 -15.32 -11.96
N THR A 332 -28.93 -16.39 -12.72
CA THR A 332 -29.82 -17.55 -12.77
C THR A 332 -29.00 -18.84 -12.75
N TRP A 333 -29.29 -19.71 -11.78
CA TRP A 333 -28.70 -21.04 -11.63
C TRP A 333 -29.67 -22.12 -12.11
N ALA A 334 -29.15 -23.10 -12.85
CA ALA A 334 -29.93 -24.23 -13.32
C ALA A 334 -29.11 -25.53 -13.34
N ILE A 335 -29.75 -26.65 -12.97
CA ILE A 335 -29.18 -27.99 -13.19
C ILE A 335 -29.46 -28.36 -14.65
N VAL A 336 -28.41 -28.51 -15.45
CA VAL A 336 -28.50 -28.82 -16.89
C VAL A 336 -28.46 -30.33 -17.12
N SER A 337 -27.71 -31.05 -16.28
CA SER A 337 -27.61 -32.51 -16.33
C SER A 337 -27.45 -33.04 -14.90
N SER A 338 -28.09 -34.17 -14.63
CA SER A 338 -28.04 -34.86 -13.34
C SER A 338 -28.03 -36.38 -13.56
N PRO A 339 -27.65 -37.17 -12.55
CA PRO A 339 -27.77 -38.63 -12.59
C PRO A 339 -29.20 -39.10 -12.87
N ASP A 340 -29.34 -40.27 -13.50
CA ASP A 340 -30.65 -40.85 -13.82
C ASP A 340 -31.51 -41.03 -12.55
N GLY A 341 -32.72 -40.49 -12.58
CA GLY A 341 -33.67 -40.54 -11.46
C GLY A 341 -33.51 -39.43 -10.41
N SER A 342 -32.50 -38.56 -10.53
CA SER A 342 -32.35 -37.37 -9.69
C SER A 342 -33.53 -36.41 -9.85
N LYS A 343 -33.99 -35.86 -8.73
CA LYS A 343 -34.98 -34.78 -8.59
C LYS A 343 -34.40 -33.55 -7.89
N ALA A 344 -33.07 -33.48 -7.72
CA ALA A 344 -32.38 -32.34 -7.12
C ALA A 344 -32.85 -31.02 -7.72
N ARG A 345 -32.92 -29.98 -6.86
CA ARG A 345 -33.28 -28.61 -7.24
C ARG A 345 -32.31 -27.64 -6.57
N ILE A 346 -32.22 -26.45 -7.15
CA ILE A 346 -31.48 -25.33 -6.57
C ILE A 346 -32.48 -24.48 -5.80
N ALA A 347 -32.22 -24.27 -4.51
CA ALA A 347 -32.91 -23.28 -3.70
C ALA A 347 -32.39 -21.88 -4.05
N ALA A 348 -33.28 -20.88 -4.08
CA ALA A 348 -32.97 -19.51 -4.49
C ALA A 348 -32.19 -19.40 -5.84
N PRO A 349 -32.70 -20.01 -6.93
CA PRO A 349 -31.94 -20.12 -8.18
C PRO A 349 -31.72 -18.77 -8.89
N GLN A 350 -32.43 -17.70 -8.53
CA GLN A 350 -32.37 -16.41 -9.19
C GLN A 350 -32.24 -15.29 -8.15
N GLY A 351 -31.55 -14.21 -8.50
CA GLY A 351 -31.36 -13.04 -7.64
C GLY A 351 -30.37 -12.04 -8.22
N SER A 352 -29.84 -11.17 -7.36
CA SER A 352 -28.82 -10.17 -7.69
C SER A 352 -27.63 -10.22 -6.73
N VAL A 353 -26.50 -9.72 -7.21
CA VAL A 353 -25.25 -9.49 -6.48
C VAL A 353 -24.75 -8.08 -6.79
N GLU A 354 -24.06 -7.41 -5.86
CA GLU A 354 -23.55 -6.04 -6.04
C GLU A 354 -22.09 -5.86 -5.61
N GLN A 355 -21.68 -6.47 -4.50
CA GLN A 355 -20.34 -6.32 -3.93
C GLN A 355 -19.52 -7.58 -4.15
N SER A 356 -18.22 -7.40 -4.37
CA SER A 356 -17.27 -8.51 -4.53
C SER A 356 -15.99 -8.30 -3.74
N SER A 357 -15.34 -9.41 -3.41
CA SER A 357 -14.04 -9.40 -2.75
C SER A 357 -13.20 -10.62 -3.14
N PRO A 358 -12.11 -10.46 -3.91
CA PRO A 358 -11.93 -9.45 -4.96
C PRO A 358 -12.95 -9.69 -6.10
N PHE A 359 -13.04 -10.92 -6.62
CA PHE A 359 -13.99 -11.30 -7.68
C PHE A 359 -15.13 -12.21 -7.20
N GLU A 360 -15.12 -12.69 -5.96
CA GLU A 360 -16.24 -13.45 -5.41
C GLU A 360 -17.38 -12.52 -5.04
N TYR A 361 -18.56 -12.76 -5.59
CA TYR A 361 -19.73 -11.94 -5.33
C TYR A 361 -20.54 -12.40 -4.11
N HIS A 362 -21.01 -11.41 -3.36
CA HIS A 362 -21.95 -11.62 -2.26
C HIS A 362 -23.40 -11.55 -2.76
N TYR A 363 -24.17 -12.60 -2.46
CA TYR A 363 -25.60 -12.64 -2.71
C TYR A 363 -26.35 -11.64 -1.82
N LEU A 364 -27.18 -10.80 -2.42
CA LEU A 364 -28.03 -9.84 -1.67
C LEU A 364 -29.17 -10.53 -0.91
N ALA A 365 -29.58 -11.71 -1.38
CA ALA A 365 -30.64 -12.53 -0.79
C ALA A 365 -30.07 -13.89 -0.36
N ASP A 366 -30.94 -14.91 -0.25
CA ASP A 366 -30.53 -16.26 0.09
C ASP A 366 -29.50 -16.82 -0.90
N ARG A 367 -28.41 -17.38 -0.36
CA ARG A 367 -27.35 -17.99 -1.17
C ARG A 367 -27.91 -19.19 -1.94
N PRO A 368 -27.74 -19.25 -3.28
CA PRO A 368 -28.17 -20.39 -4.08
C PRO A 368 -27.52 -21.68 -3.59
N THR A 369 -28.34 -22.69 -3.30
CA THR A 369 -27.88 -23.93 -2.67
C THR A 369 -28.48 -25.13 -3.39
N VAL A 370 -27.66 -26.14 -3.67
CA VAL A 370 -28.10 -27.40 -4.26
C VAL A 370 -27.92 -28.54 -3.26
N ILE A 371 -28.89 -29.44 -3.19
CA ILE A 371 -28.81 -30.67 -2.39
C ILE A 371 -28.81 -31.86 -3.36
N PRO A 372 -27.67 -32.53 -3.58
CA PRO A 372 -27.63 -33.69 -4.46
C PRO A 372 -28.34 -34.86 -3.78
N ASP A 373 -29.26 -35.49 -4.50
CA ASP A 373 -30.08 -36.60 -4.00
C ASP A 373 -29.61 -37.98 -4.47
N MET A 374 -28.74 -38.03 -5.48
CA MET A 374 -28.18 -39.24 -6.07
C MET A 374 -26.66 -39.12 -6.21
N ALA A 375 -25.94 -40.24 -6.10
CA ALA A 375 -24.51 -40.26 -6.42
C ALA A 375 -24.31 -40.11 -7.94
N GLY A 376 -23.26 -39.37 -8.33
CA GLY A 376 -22.92 -39.12 -9.73
C GLY A 376 -22.46 -37.69 -9.98
N GLU A 377 -22.39 -37.32 -11.26
CA GLU A 377 -21.97 -35.99 -11.69
C GLU A 377 -23.19 -35.15 -12.07
N TYR A 378 -23.27 -33.94 -11.50
CA TYR A 378 -24.24 -32.92 -11.84
C TYR A 378 -23.53 -31.80 -12.62
N THR A 379 -24.10 -31.41 -13.76
CA THR A 379 -23.66 -30.21 -14.48
C THR A 379 -24.60 -29.07 -14.11
N ILE A 380 -24.07 -28.05 -13.44
CA ILE A 380 -24.82 -26.88 -13.02
C ILE A 380 -24.34 -25.68 -13.83
N MET A 381 -25.26 -24.93 -14.41
CA MET A 381 -24.98 -23.71 -15.15
C MET A 381 -25.36 -22.50 -14.31
N VAL A 382 -24.50 -21.48 -14.31
CA VAL A 382 -24.86 -20.11 -13.96
C VAL A 382 -24.91 -19.26 -15.21
N GLU A 383 -25.95 -18.44 -15.31
CA GLU A 383 -26.06 -17.33 -16.25
C GLU A 383 -26.02 -16.04 -15.44
N VAL A 384 -25.18 -15.08 -15.84
CA VAL A 384 -25.15 -13.73 -15.28
C VAL A 384 -25.44 -12.71 -16.37
N VAL A 385 -26.18 -11.67 -16.00
CA VAL A 385 -26.59 -10.58 -16.89
C VAL A 385 -26.28 -9.25 -16.21
N THR A 386 -25.71 -8.30 -16.94
CA THR A 386 -25.49 -6.93 -16.44
C THR A 386 -26.83 -6.26 -16.12
N ALA A 387 -26.95 -5.65 -14.93
CA ALA A 387 -28.23 -5.12 -14.44
C ALA A 387 -28.56 -3.72 -14.98
N PHE A 388 -27.56 -2.90 -15.35
CA PHE A 388 -27.73 -1.49 -15.75
C PHE A 388 -26.65 -0.95 -16.73
N GLU A 389 -26.96 0.15 -17.42
CA GLU A 389 -25.98 1.07 -18.04
C GLU A 389 -25.18 1.75 -16.93
N ASP A 390 -23.88 1.46 -16.85
CA ASP A 390 -22.92 2.31 -16.17
C ASP A 390 -22.48 3.40 -17.17
N ALA A 391 -22.39 4.66 -16.73
CA ALA A 391 -21.89 5.80 -17.50
C ALA A 391 -20.49 5.56 -18.13
N ASN A 392 -19.73 4.60 -17.61
CA ASN A 392 -18.38 4.22 -18.04
C ASN A 392 -18.31 2.92 -18.86
N THR A 393 -19.42 2.19 -19.13
CA THR A 393 -19.31 0.92 -19.88
C THR A 393 -20.35 0.73 -20.97
N THR A 394 -19.90 0.13 -22.07
CA THR A 394 -20.71 -0.25 -23.25
C THR A 394 -21.38 -1.63 -23.12
N GLU A 395 -21.20 -2.35 -22.00
CA GLU A 395 -21.68 -3.72 -21.77
C GLU A 395 -23.15 -3.76 -21.29
N VAL A 396 -24.09 -3.36 -22.15
CA VAL A 396 -25.53 -3.39 -21.85
C VAL A 396 -26.11 -4.77 -22.21
N GLU A 397 -26.88 -5.37 -21.29
CA GLU A 397 -27.50 -6.69 -21.45
C GLU A 397 -26.51 -7.80 -21.85
N THR A 398 -25.24 -7.66 -21.44
CA THR A 398 -24.22 -8.67 -21.74
C THR A 398 -24.44 -9.89 -20.86
N VAL A 399 -24.41 -11.07 -21.48
CA VAL A 399 -24.69 -12.35 -20.83
C VAL A 399 -23.42 -13.19 -20.79
N ALA A 400 -23.09 -13.72 -19.62
CA ALA A 400 -22.06 -14.73 -19.47
C ALA A 400 -22.63 -16.01 -18.87
N GLN A 401 -22.19 -17.16 -19.37
CA GLN A 401 -22.62 -18.48 -18.91
C GLN A 401 -21.43 -19.34 -18.54
N TYR A 402 -21.52 -20.03 -17.41
CA TYR A 402 -20.49 -20.97 -16.97
C TYR A 402 -21.10 -22.29 -16.50
N ARG A 403 -20.45 -23.41 -16.83
CA ARG A 403 -20.86 -24.76 -16.42
C ARG A 403 -19.87 -25.35 -15.43
N MET A 404 -20.30 -25.47 -14.17
CA MET A 404 -19.53 -26.13 -13.12
C MET A 404 -19.94 -27.60 -12.97
N ARG A 405 -19.05 -28.40 -12.37
CA ARG A 405 -19.28 -29.81 -12.07
C ARG A 405 -19.39 -30.02 -10.56
N LEU A 406 -20.47 -30.67 -10.14
CA LEU A 406 -20.63 -31.16 -8.77
C LEU A 406 -20.59 -32.69 -8.79
N LYS A 407 -19.63 -33.28 -8.10
CA LYS A 407 -19.52 -34.73 -7.95
C LYS A 407 -20.06 -35.17 -6.59
N ALA A 408 -21.18 -35.87 -6.59
CA ALA A 408 -21.82 -36.39 -5.40
C ALA A 408 -21.48 -37.87 -5.15
N SER A 409 -21.26 -38.23 -3.89
CA SER A 409 -21.06 -39.63 -3.45
C SER A 409 -21.96 -39.99 -2.27
N GLY A 410 -22.31 -41.27 -2.14
CA GLY A 410 -23.14 -41.76 -1.03
C GLY A 410 -24.42 -42.46 -1.50
N GLU A 411 -25.26 -42.85 -0.54
CA GLU A 411 -26.52 -43.52 -0.82
C GLU A 411 -27.58 -42.52 -1.32
N PRO A 412 -28.48 -42.93 -2.23
CA PRO A 412 -29.62 -42.13 -2.67
C PRO A 412 -30.49 -41.62 -1.51
N GLN A 413 -30.82 -40.32 -1.53
CA GLN A 413 -31.81 -39.73 -0.64
C GLN A 413 -33.19 -39.87 -1.28
N SER A 414 -34.12 -40.56 -0.62
CA SER A 414 -35.52 -40.60 -1.09
C SER A 414 -36.21 -39.28 -0.74
N SER A 415 -36.99 -38.74 -1.69
CA SER A 415 -37.66 -37.44 -1.56
C SER A 415 -38.82 -37.40 -0.53
N ASP A 416 -38.99 -38.45 0.27
CA ASP A 416 -40.14 -38.62 1.17
C ASP A 416 -39.79 -38.48 2.67
N ALA A 417 -38.63 -37.92 3.01
CA ALA A 417 -38.24 -37.68 4.40
C ALA A 417 -38.87 -36.40 4.97
N ASN A 418 -40.21 -36.38 5.08
CA ASN A 418 -40.87 -35.64 6.15
C ASN A 418 -41.42 -36.66 7.15
N ALA A 419 -40.51 -37.24 7.94
CA ALA A 419 -40.86 -38.04 9.12
C ALA A 419 -39.71 -37.96 10.12
N GLY A 420 -39.97 -37.30 11.24
CA GLY A 420 -39.06 -37.28 12.37
C GLY A 420 -38.83 -38.67 12.96
N GLY A 421 -37.67 -38.80 13.62
CA GLY A 421 -37.41 -39.78 14.65
C GLY A 421 -37.16 -41.22 14.17
N CYS A 422 -35.92 -41.68 14.35
CA CYS A 422 -35.68 -42.81 15.24
C CYS A 422 -34.23 -42.81 15.74
N SER A 423 -34.13 -42.84 17.06
CA SER A 423 -32.96 -43.09 17.88
C SER A 423 -32.32 -44.44 17.54
N ALA A 424 -30.99 -44.48 17.51
CA ALA A 424 -30.23 -45.70 17.78
C ALA A 424 -29.28 -45.41 18.95
N SER A 425 -29.74 -45.70 20.16
CA SER A 425 -28.90 -45.81 21.34
C SER A 425 -28.75 -47.29 21.70
N SER A 426 -27.55 -47.82 21.52
CA SER A 426 -26.96 -49.00 22.20
C SER A 426 -25.54 -49.15 21.66
N ALA A 427 -24.47 -49.40 22.40
CA ALA A 427 -24.27 -49.70 23.80
C ALA A 427 -22.80 -49.41 24.14
N SER A 428 -22.53 -49.20 25.42
CA SER A 428 -21.21 -49.20 26.05
C SER A 428 -20.40 -50.46 25.73
N GLY A 429 -19.12 -50.29 25.38
CA GLY A 429 -18.17 -51.40 25.28
C GLY A 429 -16.74 -50.93 25.01
N ASN A 430 -15.94 -50.89 26.08
CA ASN A 430 -14.51 -50.62 26.19
C ASN A 430 -13.63 -50.82 24.93
N GLY A 431 -12.80 -49.82 24.62
CA GLY A 431 -11.71 -49.92 23.66
C GLY A 431 -10.46 -49.17 24.13
N LEU A 432 -9.48 -49.93 24.63
CA LEU A 432 -8.10 -49.50 24.80
C LEU A 432 -7.45 -49.23 23.43
N THR A 433 -6.65 -48.16 23.39
CA THR A 433 -5.45 -47.93 22.55
C THR A 433 -5.58 -47.98 21.02
N ALA A 434 -5.33 -46.84 20.37
CA ALA A 434 -4.52 -46.79 19.14
C ALA A 434 -3.87 -45.40 18.99
N LEU A 435 -2.54 -45.35 19.16
CA LEU A 435 -1.70 -44.28 18.67
C LEU A 435 -1.92 -44.15 17.15
N PHE A 436 -2.19 -42.94 16.66
CA PHE A 436 -1.95 -42.61 15.26
C PHE A 436 -0.71 -41.71 15.18
N MET A 437 0.35 -42.28 14.62
CA MET A 437 1.51 -41.54 14.12
C MET A 437 1.07 -40.66 12.95
N VAL A 438 1.42 -39.38 13.01
CA VAL A 438 1.44 -38.49 11.85
C VAL A 438 2.74 -38.76 11.10
N ALA A 439 2.65 -39.38 9.92
CA ALA A 439 3.74 -39.46 8.97
C ALA A 439 3.63 -38.26 8.01
N LEU A 440 4.49 -37.27 8.20
CA LEU A 440 4.76 -36.23 7.20
C LEU A 440 5.71 -36.83 6.15
N PHE A 441 5.23 -36.98 4.91
CA PHE A 441 6.08 -37.22 3.75
C PHE A 441 5.73 -36.24 2.64
N GLY A 442 6.77 -35.58 2.14
CA GLY A 442 6.88 -35.26 0.71
C GLY A 442 6.50 -33.84 0.32
N GLY A 443 7.44 -32.91 0.49
CA GLY A 443 7.49 -31.71 -0.36
C GLY A 443 7.63 -32.14 -1.82
N LEU A 444 6.69 -31.71 -2.65
CA LEU A 444 6.75 -31.80 -4.10
C LEU A 444 7.13 -30.41 -4.61
N GLY A 445 8.25 -30.39 -5.34
CA GLY A 445 8.82 -29.19 -5.94
C GLY A 445 7.88 -28.54 -6.94
N LEU A 446 7.90 -27.20 -6.94
CA LEU A 446 7.30 -26.34 -7.94
C LEU A 446 7.97 -26.61 -9.30
N VAL A 447 7.17 -27.06 -10.26
CA VAL A 447 7.54 -27.12 -11.67
C VAL A 447 7.03 -25.82 -12.32
N ARG A 448 7.96 -24.92 -12.66
CA ARG A 448 7.71 -23.72 -13.46
C ARG A 448 7.77 -24.12 -14.94
N ILE A 449 6.65 -24.02 -15.66
CA ILE A 449 6.65 -24.08 -17.13
C ILE A 449 6.05 -22.79 -17.67
N ARG A 450 6.92 -22.00 -18.29
CA ARG A 450 6.65 -20.75 -18.99
C ARG A 450 6.06 -21.09 -20.37
N ARG A 451 4.89 -20.57 -20.73
CA ARG A 451 4.44 -20.51 -22.13
C ARG A 451 4.53 -19.07 -22.61
N ARG A 452 5.48 -18.82 -23.51
CA ARG A 452 5.49 -17.64 -24.38
C ARG A 452 4.29 -17.73 -25.34
N ARG A 453 3.61 -16.61 -25.59
CA ARG A 453 3.03 -16.38 -26.92
C ARG A 453 4.14 -15.97 -27.87
#